data_AF-A0A4V1T4Q6-F1
#
_entry.id   AF-A0A4V1T4Q6-F1
#
_cell.length_a   1.000
_cell.length_b   1.000
_cell.length_c   1.000
_cell.angle_alpha   90.00
_cell.angle_beta   90.00
_cell.angle_gamma   90.00
#
_symmetry.space_group_name_H-M   'P 1'
#
loop_
_entity.id
_entity.type
_entity.pdbx_description
1 polymer ?
#
loop_
_entity_poly.entity_id
_entity_poly.type
_entity_poly.pdbx_seq_one_letter_code
_entity_poly.pdbx_strand_id
1 'polypeptide(L)'
;MKKIYSTVFIAIIFIIQTAFSLPGNIIAESKIEKEAEATLKQQILKEAAWALQQQSITVTASSSPRSAGGKHDFFSEADYFWPDPKNPDGPYINRDGLTNPDNFVAHRKAMIRFSKIIGALASAYKITGDEKYVKQAARHLNAWFVNPETLMNPNLLFAQAVKGKFTGRNYGIIDTIHLMEVAQGVLVMESSKVFDKQTVAATKNWFAQYINWLNTSKPGIQEKTVKNNHATCWAMQVAAFAKLCNDQPTLDSLRIRYKTILLPEQMAVNGSFPLELARTKPYGYSIFNLDAMTMLCQILSTPKDNLWKFETADGKSIRKGIAYLYPFIADKKSWTLTPDVMYWENWPVAQPFLLFGANEYQESSWFSTWKTLEHQPPVEEVIRNLPVRNPIIWF
;
A
#
# COMPACT_ATOMS: atom_id res chain seq x y z
N MET A 1 67.40 -19.40 59.11
CA MET A 1 65.96 -19.58 59.37
C MET A 1 65.18 -19.12 58.14
N LYS A 2 64.47 -20.05 57.50
CA LYS A 2 63.72 -19.84 56.25
C LYS A 2 62.53 -18.91 56.49
N LYS A 3 62.35 -17.88 55.66
CA LYS A 3 61.05 -17.23 55.43
C LYS A 3 60.74 -17.33 53.93
N ILE A 4 59.75 -18.16 53.65
CA ILE A 4 59.17 -18.40 52.33
C ILE A 4 58.15 -17.27 52.12
N TYR A 5 58.33 -16.46 51.09
CA TYR A 5 57.28 -15.58 50.57
C TYR A 5 56.62 -16.27 49.38
N SER A 6 55.41 -16.78 49.58
CA SER A 6 54.56 -17.31 48.52
C SER A 6 54.09 -16.16 47.63
N THR A 7 54.54 -16.15 46.38
CA THR A 7 53.96 -15.28 45.34
C THR A 7 52.92 -16.08 44.58
N VAL A 8 51.64 -15.80 44.83
CA VAL A 8 50.51 -16.36 44.09
C VAL A 8 50.38 -15.60 42.78
N PHE A 9 50.64 -16.26 41.65
CA PHE A 9 50.35 -15.74 40.32
C PHE A 9 48.86 -15.98 40.02
N ILE A 10 48.03 -14.93 40.03
CA ILE A 10 46.65 -15.00 39.53
C ILE A 10 46.71 -14.69 38.03
N ALA A 11 46.59 -15.71 37.20
CA ALA A 11 46.38 -15.55 35.77
C ALA A 11 44.91 -15.19 35.51
N ILE A 12 44.64 -13.92 35.19
CA ILE A 12 43.32 -13.48 34.71
C ILE A 12 43.21 -13.89 33.23
N ILE A 13 42.47 -14.95 32.97
CA ILE A 13 42.09 -15.35 31.60
C ILE A 13 40.95 -14.44 31.15
N PHE A 14 41.25 -13.47 30.29
CA PHE A 14 40.23 -12.74 29.54
C PHE A 14 39.66 -13.67 28.45
N ILE A 15 38.49 -14.25 28.71
CA ILE A 15 37.68 -14.89 27.67
C ILE A 15 37.04 -13.77 26.86
N ILE A 16 37.61 -13.46 25.71
CA ILE A 16 36.95 -12.65 24.68
C ILE A 16 35.82 -13.52 24.12
N GLN A 17 34.59 -13.34 24.60
CA GLN A 17 33.41 -13.86 23.93
C GLN A 17 33.25 -13.08 22.63
N THR A 18 33.70 -13.67 21.52
CA THR A 18 33.27 -13.27 20.20
C THR A 18 31.76 -13.54 20.10
N ALA A 19 30.97 -12.47 20.11
CA ALA A 19 29.55 -12.54 19.84
C ALA A 19 29.35 -13.01 18.39
N PHE A 20 29.16 -14.32 18.21
CA PHE A 20 28.60 -14.84 16.97
C PHE A 20 27.20 -14.26 16.82
N SER A 21 27.06 -13.34 15.88
CA SER A 21 25.76 -12.87 15.40
C SER A 21 25.06 -14.08 14.79
N LEU A 22 24.04 -14.61 15.47
CA LEU A 22 23.18 -15.64 14.90
C LEU A 22 22.57 -15.09 13.59
N PRO A 23 22.54 -15.86 12.49
CA PRO A 23 21.77 -15.49 11.33
C PRO A 23 20.32 -15.31 11.76
N GLY A 24 19.70 -14.20 11.34
CA GLY A 24 18.34 -13.82 11.74
C GLY A 24 17.37 -15.00 11.59
N ASN A 25 16.48 -15.15 12.56
CA ASN A 25 15.42 -16.16 12.55
C ASN A 25 14.75 -16.20 11.17
N ILE A 26 15.02 -17.24 10.39
CA ILE A 26 14.24 -17.57 9.21
C ILE A 26 12.89 -18.04 9.77
N ILE A 27 11.92 -17.14 9.82
CA ILE A 27 10.54 -17.50 10.12
C ILE A 27 10.11 -18.42 8.97
N ALA A 28 9.79 -19.67 9.29
CA ALA A 28 9.32 -20.61 8.28
C ALA A 28 8.03 -20.09 7.65
N GLU A 29 7.99 -20.04 6.32
CA GLU A 29 6.80 -19.65 5.56
C GLU A 29 5.58 -20.44 6.01
N SER A 30 4.44 -19.75 6.12
CA SER A 30 3.20 -20.39 6.52
C SER A 30 2.68 -21.32 5.42
N LYS A 31 1.76 -22.23 5.79
CA LYS A 31 1.06 -23.07 4.80
C LYS A 31 0.30 -22.22 3.76
N ILE A 32 -0.37 -21.15 4.21
CA ILE A 32 -1.14 -20.27 3.34
C ILE A 32 -0.24 -19.47 2.40
N GLU A 33 0.93 -19.01 2.87
CA GLU A 33 1.93 -18.34 2.02
C GLU A 33 2.38 -19.26 0.88
N LYS A 34 2.74 -20.51 1.20
CA LYS A 34 3.16 -21.50 0.18
C LYS A 34 2.06 -21.81 -0.82
N GLU A 35 0.82 -21.99 -0.37
CA GLU A 35 -0.30 -22.22 -1.27
C GLU A 35 -0.65 -20.99 -2.12
N ALA A 36 -0.52 -19.79 -1.56
CA ALA A 36 -0.70 -18.54 -2.29
C ALA A 36 0.37 -18.35 -3.37
N GLU A 37 1.63 -18.65 -3.05
CA GLU A 37 2.71 -18.67 -4.05
C GLU A 37 2.38 -19.66 -5.17
N ALA A 38 2.03 -20.91 -4.82
CA ALA A 38 1.69 -21.92 -5.81
C ALA A 38 0.53 -21.49 -6.71
N THR A 39 -0.49 -20.83 -6.15
CA THR A 39 -1.65 -20.29 -6.89
C THR A 39 -1.23 -19.21 -7.89
N LEU A 40 -0.34 -18.30 -7.48
CA LEU A 40 0.03 -17.13 -8.26
C LEU A 40 1.27 -17.31 -9.15
N LYS A 41 2.05 -18.39 -8.96
CA LYS A 41 3.37 -18.56 -9.56
C LYS A 41 3.39 -18.35 -11.07
N GLN A 42 2.46 -18.97 -11.79
CA GLN A 42 2.38 -18.84 -13.25
C GLN A 42 2.05 -17.39 -13.67
N GLN A 43 1.12 -16.74 -12.97
CA GLN A 43 0.76 -15.35 -13.20
C GLN A 43 1.96 -14.42 -12.95
N ILE A 44 2.63 -14.58 -11.81
CA ILE A 44 3.79 -13.77 -11.41
C ILE A 44 4.88 -13.85 -12.47
N LEU A 45 5.22 -15.05 -12.95
CA LEU A 45 6.27 -15.21 -13.97
C LEU A 45 5.86 -14.60 -15.31
N LYS A 46 4.57 -14.68 -15.69
CA LYS A 46 4.04 -14.02 -16.90
C LYS A 46 4.12 -12.50 -16.79
N GLU A 47 3.68 -11.94 -15.66
CA GLU A 47 3.73 -10.50 -15.41
C GLU A 47 5.16 -9.98 -15.32
N ALA A 48 6.07 -10.73 -14.72
CA ALA A 48 7.49 -10.38 -14.66
C ALA A 48 8.15 -10.41 -16.05
N ALA A 49 7.79 -11.38 -16.90
CA ALA A 49 8.24 -11.40 -18.29
C ALA A 49 7.77 -10.16 -19.07
N TRP A 50 6.51 -9.74 -18.87
CA TRP A 50 6.02 -8.47 -19.39
C TRP A 50 6.78 -7.26 -18.83
N ALA A 51 7.02 -7.23 -17.52
CA ALA A 51 7.72 -6.15 -16.81
C ALA A 51 9.17 -5.97 -17.27
N LEU A 52 9.86 -7.07 -17.60
CA LEU A 52 11.22 -7.06 -18.16
C LEU A 52 11.31 -6.35 -19.52
N GLN A 53 10.21 -6.31 -20.28
CA GLN A 53 10.15 -5.64 -21.58
C GLN A 53 9.72 -4.17 -21.49
N GLN A 54 9.32 -3.70 -20.30
CA GLN A 54 8.77 -2.36 -20.13
C GLN A 54 9.85 -1.27 -20.10
N GLN A 55 9.60 -0.18 -20.81
CA GLN A 55 10.35 1.07 -20.67
C GLN A 55 9.88 1.89 -19.47
N SER A 56 10.79 2.68 -18.89
CA SER A 56 10.48 3.63 -17.81
C SER A 56 9.61 4.77 -18.34
N ILE A 57 8.44 4.97 -17.74
CA ILE A 57 7.52 6.07 -18.04
C ILE A 57 7.15 6.70 -16.71
N THR A 58 7.28 8.02 -16.60
CA THR A 58 7.02 8.79 -15.37
C THR A 58 6.03 9.92 -15.62
N VAL A 59 5.75 10.73 -14.60
CA VAL A 59 4.88 11.91 -14.71
C VAL A 59 5.32 12.88 -15.80
N THR A 60 6.62 12.95 -16.10
CA THR A 60 7.17 13.87 -17.10
C THR A 60 6.85 13.49 -18.55
N ALA A 61 6.32 12.29 -18.80
CA ALA A 61 6.01 11.80 -20.14
C ALA A 61 4.70 12.37 -20.71
N SER A 62 3.91 13.06 -19.89
CA SER A 62 2.65 13.68 -20.28
C SER A 62 2.44 14.97 -19.53
N SER A 63 1.57 15.84 -20.03
CA SER A 63 1.13 17.04 -19.32
C SER A 63 -0.34 17.33 -19.63
N SER A 64 -0.96 18.14 -18.79
CA SER A 64 -2.29 18.67 -19.02
C SER A 64 -2.23 20.20 -19.03
N PRO A 65 -2.85 20.88 -20.01
CA PRO A 65 -2.99 22.33 -19.97
C PRO A 65 -3.87 22.81 -18.81
N ARG A 66 -4.59 21.89 -18.15
CA ARG A 66 -5.41 22.17 -16.96
C ARG A 66 -4.61 22.08 -15.65
N SER A 67 -3.35 21.64 -15.71
CA SER A 67 -2.48 21.57 -14.55
C SER A 67 -1.92 22.95 -14.20
N ALA A 68 -1.89 23.27 -12.91
CA ALA A 68 -1.14 24.42 -12.38
C ALA A 68 0.29 24.05 -11.94
N GLY A 69 0.65 22.76 -12.01
CA GLY A 69 1.97 22.25 -11.64
C GLY A 69 2.97 22.22 -12.81
N GLY A 70 4.24 22.07 -12.48
CA GLY A 70 5.32 21.93 -13.45
C GLY A 70 5.48 20.50 -13.98
N LYS A 71 6.48 20.31 -14.86
CA LYS A 71 6.79 19.02 -15.53
C LYS A 71 6.93 17.84 -14.56
N HIS A 72 7.49 18.07 -13.38
CA HIS A 72 7.80 17.04 -12.38
C HIS A 72 6.66 16.83 -11.37
N ASP A 73 5.58 17.60 -11.45
CA ASP A 73 4.48 17.51 -10.51
C ASP A 73 3.41 16.52 -10.96
N PHE A 74 2.91 15.72 -10.02
CA PHE A 74 1.78 14.84 -10.28
C PHE A 74 0.49 15.64 -10.39
N PHE A 75 -0.27 15.39 -11.46
CA PHE A 75 -1.56 16.03 -11.73
C PHE A 75 -2.63 14.97 -12.00
N SER A 76 -3.79 15.17 -11.40
CA SER A 76 -5.01 14.41 -11.67
C SER A 76 -6.23 15.28 -11.43
N GLU A 77 -7.38 14.85 -11.95
CA GLU A 77 -8.66 15.53 -11.74
C GLU A 77 -9.57 14.71 -10.83
N ALA A 78 -10.40 15.40 -10.05
CA ALA A 78 -11.32 14.74 -9.14
C ALA A 78 -12.36 13.93 -9.92
N ASP A 79 -12.46 12.64 -9.63
CA ASP A 79 -13.22 11.69 -10.46
C ASP A 79 -14.70 12.05 -10.62
N TYR A 80 -15.31 12.55 -9.55
CA TYR A 80 -16.76 12.74 -9.48
C TYR A 80 -17.19 14.17 -9.79
N PHE A 81 -16.34 14.97 -10.44
CA PHE A 81 -16.66 16.36 -10.78
C PHE A 81 -16.93 16.51 -12.27
N TRP A 82 -18.08 17.09 -12.60
CA TRP A 82 -18.62 17.19 -13.95
C TRP A 82 -18.94 18.65 -14.32
N PRO A 83 -18.93 19.01 -15.61
CA PRO A 83 -19.50 20.27 -16.08
C PRO A 83 -20.93 20.45 -15.57
N ASP A 84 -21.26 21.67 -15.13
CA ASP A 84 -22.64 22.02 -14.79
C ASP A 84 -23.42 22.30 -16.08
N PRO A 85 -24.46 21.51 -16.43
CA PRO A 85 -25.26 21.78 -17.62
C PRO A 85 -25.94 23.15 -17.59
N LYS A 86 -26.17 23.72 -16.40
CA LYS A 86 -26.79 25.04 -16.23
C LYS A 86 -25.79 26.19 -16.33
N ASN A 87 -24.50 25.91 -16.15
CA ASN A 87 -23.43 26.88 -16.29
C ASN A 87 -22.15 26.18 -16.81
N PRO A 88 -22.06 25.91 -18.13
CA PRO A 88 -20.97 25.11 -18.70
C PRO A 88 -19.56 25.70 -18.49
N ASP A 89 -19.47 27.03 -18.35
CA ASP A 89 -18.22 27.75 -18.09
C ASP A 89 -17.90 27.86 -16.60
N GLY A 90 -18.86 27.53 -15.73
CA GLY A 90 -18.75 27.60 -14.29
C GLY A 90 -17.93 26.46 -13.64
N PRO A 91 -17.82 26.50 -12.30
CA PRO A 91 -17.15 25.45 -11.54
C PRO A 91 -17.84 24.09 -11.69
N TYR A 92 -17.05 23.02 -11.74
CA TYR A 92 -17.61 21.67 -11.81
C TYR A 92 -18.43 21.30 -10.55
N ILE A 93 -19.44 20.46 -10.73
CA ILE A 93 -20.35 19.96 -9.69
C ILE A 93 -20.05 18.50 -9.35
N ASN A 94 -20.21 18.14 -8.08
CA ASN A 94 -19.98 16.77 -7.62
C ASN A 94 -21.16 15.86 -7.97
N ARG A 95 -20.86 14.65 -8.46
CA ARG A 95 -21.80 13.56 -8.73
C ARG A 95 -21.20 12.27 -8.16
N ASP A 96 -21.43 12.03 -6.87
CA ASP A 96 -20.78 10.93 -6.15
C ASP A 96 -20.92 9.59 -6.88
N GLY A 97 -19.81 8.87 -6.98
CA GLY A 97 -19.75 7.55 -7.61
C GLY A 97 -19.70 7.55 -9.15
N LEU A 98 -19.98 8.67 -9.82
CA LEU A 98 -19.97 8.78 -11.28
C LEU A 98 -18.66 9.37 -11.78
N THR A 99 -17.78 8.53 -12.30
CA THR A 99 -16.46 8.96 -12.82
C THR A 99 -16.62 9.72 -14.14
N ASN A 100 -16.07 10.93 -14.21
CA ASN A 100 -16.00 11.73 -15.43
C ASN A 100 -14.96 11.14 -16.41
N PRO A 101 -15.37 10.67 -17.60
CA PRO A 101 -14.46 10.07 -18.58
C PRO A 101 -13.49 11.08 -19.21
N ASP A 102 -13.77 12.38 -19.14
CA ASP A 102 -12.94 13.44 -19.75
C ASP A 102 -11.76 13.88 -18.86
N ASN A 103 -11.63 13.26 -17.69
CA ASN A 103 -10.54 13.52 -16.77
C ASN A 103 -9.18 13.19 -17.39
N PHE A 104 -8.19 14.01 -17.07
CA PHE A 104 -6.79 13.69 -17.31
C PHE A 104 -6.36 12.57 -16.37
N VAL A 105 -6.02 11.42 -16.95
CA VAL A 105 -5.68 10.18 -16.24
C VAL A 105 -4.24 9.70 -16.48
N ALA A 106 -3.44 10.40 -17.29
CA ALA A 106 -2.15 9.90 -17.75
C ALA A 106 -1.14 9.67 -16.60
N HIS A 107 -1.02 10.61 -15.65
CA HIS A 107 -0.07 10.45 -14.52
C HIS A 107 -0.48 9.29 -13.61
N ARG A 108 -1.79 9.15 -13.35
CA ARG A 108 -2.33 8.02 -12.59
C ARG A 108 -2.04 6.69 -13.30
N LYS A 109 -2.26 6.61 -14.62
CA LYS A 109 -1.95 5.41 -15.41
C LYS A 109 -0.45 5.08 -15.38
N ALA A 110 0.42 6.09 -15.48
CA ALA A 110 1.87 5.89 -15.34
C ALA A 110 2.24 5.33 -13.97
N MET A 111 1.64 5.83 -12.89
CA MET A 111 1.91 5.38 -11.52
C MET A 111 1.39 3.96 -11.25
N ILE A 112 0.18 3.64 -11.69
CA ILE A 112 -0.37 2.28 -11.61
C ILE A 112 0.52 1.32 -12.40
N ARG A 113 0.93 1.69 -13.61
CA ARG A 113 1.83 0.87 -14.43
C ARG A 113 3.18 0.65 -13.73
N PHE A 114 3.76 1.69 -13.17
CA PHE A 114 5.00 1.60 -12.40
C PHE A 114 4.88 0.65 -11.21
N SER A 115 3.79 0.77 -10.44
CA SER A 115 3.45 -0.13 -9.33
C SER A 115 3.34 -1.59 -9.79
N LYS A 116 2.62 -1.86 -10.89
CA LYS A 116 2.51 -3.20 -11.49
C LYS A 116 3.87 -3.77 -11.91
N ILE A 117 4.74 -2.95 -12.53
CA ILE A 117 6.08 -3.37 -12.94
C ILE A 117 6.91 -3.77 -11.72
N ILE A 118 7.01 -2.90 -10.71
CA ILE A 118 7.84 -3.16 -9.54
C ILE A 118 7.29 -4.34 -8.74
N GLY A 119 5.97 -4.42 -8.54
CA GLY A 119 5.34 -5.53 -7.84
C GLY A 119 5.58 -6.89 -8.52
N ALA A 120 5.46 -6.95 -9.85
CA ALA A 120 5.71 -8.18 -10.61
C ALA A 120 7.20 -8.62 -10.55
N LEU A 121 8.12 -7.67 -10.73
CA LEU A 121 9.56 -7.93 -10.65
C LEU A 121 9.98 -8.38 -9.24
N ALA A 122 9.48 -7.71 -8.20
CA ALA A 122 9.77 -8.06 -6.82
C ALA A 122 9.18 -9.43 -6.43
N SER A 123 7.96 -9.73 -6.89
CA SER A 123 7.34 -11.04 -6.68
C SER A 123 8.14 -12.16 -7.34
N ALA A 124 8.55 -11.96 -8.59
CA ALA A 124 9.38 -12.94 -9.29
C ALA A 124 10.77 -13.10 -8.66
N TYR A 125 11.37 -12.00 -8.17
CA TYR A 125 12.61 -12.07 -7.40
C TYR A 125 12.43 -12.87 -6.10
N LYS A 126 11.37 -12.62 -5.32
CA LYS A 126 11.11 -13.35 -4.07
C LYS A 126 11.03 -14.88 -4.30
N ILE A 127 10.38 -15.32 -5.37
CA ILE A 127 10.16 -16.76 -5.63
C ILE A 127 11.31 -17.45 -6.40
N THR A 128 12.20 -16.70 -7.06
CA THR A 128 13.26 -17.29 -7.91
C THR A 128 14.69 -16.94 -7.48
N GLY A 129 14.88 -15.83 -6.76
CA GLY A 129 16.19 -15.24 -6.50
C GLY A 129 16.90 -14.64 -7.72
N ASP A 130 16.26 -14.59 -8.90
CA ASP A 130 16.92 -14.13 -10.13
C ASP A 130 17.12 -12.61 -10.15
N GLU A 131 18.39 -12.21 -10.10
CA GLU A 131 18.85 -10.83 -10.05
C GLU A 131 18.52 -10.01 -11.31
N LYS A 132 18.09 -10.62 -12.43
CA LYS A 132 17.64 -9.86 -13.61
C LYS A 132 16.44 -8.96 -13.30
N TYR A 133 15.56 -9.40 -12.39
CA TYR A 133 14.38 -8.62 -12.00
C TYR A 133 14.78 -7.36 -11.22
N VAL A 134 15.78 -7.48 -10.35
CA VAL A 134 16.34 -6.35 -9.57
C VAL A 134 16.98 -5.32 -10.49
N LYS A 135 17.78 -5.76 -11.47
CA LYS A 135 18.41 -4.86 -12.47
C LYS A 135 17.37 -4.05 -13.24
N GLN A 136 16.28 -4.69 -13.65
CA GLN A 136 15.19 -4.00 -14.33
C GLN A 136 14.47 -3.03 -13.39
N ALA A 137 14.16 -3.44 -12.15
CA ALA A 137 13.52 -2.58 -11.17
C ALA A 137 14.32 -1.30 -10.91
N ALA A 138 15.65 -1.41 -10.78
CA ALA A 138 16.54 -0.27 -10.59
C ALA A 138 16.39 0.80 -11.69
N ARG A 139 16.15 0.42 -12.95
CA ARG A 139 15.94 1.36 -14.06
C ARG A 139 14.64 2.17 -13.92
N HIS A 140 13.57 1.52 -13.49
CA HIS A 140 12.28 2.19 -13.28
C HIS A 140 12.33 3.11 -12.04
N LEU A 141 12.96 2.65 -10.96
CA LEU A 141 13.16 3.43 -9.73
C LEU A 141 14.04 4.66 -9.98
N ASN A 142 15.14 4.50 -10.71
CA ASN A 142 16.01 5.61 -11.07
C ASN A 142 15.26 6.67 -11.88
N ALA A 143 14.48 6.26 -12.89
CA ALA A 143 13.69 7.19 -13.68
C ALA A 143 12.63 7.93 -12.84
N TRP A 144 11.94 7.24 -11.94
CA TRP A 144 10.83 7.82 -11.17
C TRP A 144 11.30 8.74 -10.03
N PHE A 145 12.40 8.39 -9.35
CA PHE A 145 12.79 9.04 -8.10
C PHE A 145 14.11 9.83 -8.17
N VAL A 146 14.95 9.58 -9.17
CA VAL A 146 16.36 10.02 -9.14
C VAL A 146 16.73 10.88 -10.35
N ASN A 147 16.42 10.42 -11.55
CA ASN A 147 16.85 11.10 -12.77
C ASN A 147 16.19 12.50 -12.84
N PRO A 148 16.98 13.60 -12.86
CA PRO A 148 16.46 14.96 -12.84
C PRO A 148 15.61 15.31 -14.07
N GLU A 149 15.73 14.57 -15.17
CA GLU A 149 14.91 14.80 -16.36
C GLU A 149 13.50 14.19 -16.26
N THR A 150 13.34 13.17 -15.41
CA THR A 150 12.14 12.32 -15.38
C THR A 150 11.51 12.14 -14.00
N LEU A 151 12.15 12.58 -12.91
CA LEU A 151 11.64 12.33 -11.56
C LEU A 151 10.24 12.92 -11.33
N MET A 152 9.50 12.33 -10.39
CA MET A 152 8.32 12.96 -9.81
C MET A 152 8.73 13.71 -8.54
N ASN A 153 8.22 14.91 -8.30
CA ASN A 153 8.43 15.61 -7.03
C ASN A 153 7.72 14.87 -5.86
N PRO A 154 8.30 14.84 -4.64
CA PRO A 154 7.73 14.14 -3.48
C PRO A 154 6.58 14.92 -2.83
N ASN A 155 5.56 15.30 -3.61
CA ASN A 155 4.35 15.98 -3.15
C ASN A 155 3.16 15.76 -4.10
N LEU A 156 1.94 16.06 -3.62
CA LEU A 156 0.70 15.99 -4.40
C LEU A 156 -0.08 17.32 -4.36
N LEU A 157 0.61 18.43 -4.62
CA LEU A 157 -0.01 19.77 -4.59
C LEU A 157 -1.11 19.96 -5.65
N PHE A 158 -1.04 19.24 -6.77
CA PHE A 158 -1.93 19.39 -7.93
C PHE A 158 -2.80 18.15 -8.20
N ALA A 159 -2.94 17.28 -7.21
CA ALA A 159 -3.74 16.06 -7.34
C ALA A 159 -5.23 16.34 -7.11
N GLN A 160 -6.07 15.66 -7.89
CA GLN A 160 -7.52 15.77 -7.91
C GLN A 160 -8.05 17.21 -7.98
N ALA A 161 -7.49 17.99 -8.91
CA ALA A 161 -7.96 19.32 -9.25
C ALA A 161 -9.46 19.32 -9.63
N VAL A 162 -10.10 20.47 -9.44
CA VAL A 162 -11.51 20.69 -9.79
C VAL A 162 -11.62 22.02 -10.52
N LYS A 163 -12.04 21.99 -11.79
CA LYS A 163 -12.23 23.20 -12.61
C LYS A 163 -13.08 24.23 -11.85
N GLY A 164 -12.56 25.45 -11.77
CA GLY A 164 -13.20 26.58 -11.12
C GLY A 164 -13.24 26.54 -9.59
N LYS A 165 -12.58 25.57 -8.93
CA LYS A 165 -12.55 25.47 -7.45
C LYS A 165 -11.16 25.27 -6.87
N PHE A 166 -10.41 24.29 -7.36
CA PHE A 166 -9.15 23.87 -6.76
C PHE A 166 -8.12 23.46 -7.81
N THR A 167 -6.87 23.89 -7.65
CA THR A 167 -5.73 23.39 -8.45
C THR A 167 -5.22 22.03 -7.97
N GLY A 168 -5.58 21.64 -6.75
CA GLY A 168 -5.36 20.33 -6.13
C GLY A 168 -5.98 20.31 -4.74
N ARG A 169 -6.17 19.11 -4.16
CA ARG A 169 -6.84 18.92 -2.87
C ARG A 169 -6.30 17.72 -2.10
N ASN A 170 -6.52 17.70 -0.79
CA ASN A 170 -6.09 16.63 0.12
C ASN A 170 -6.49 15.23 -0.36
N TYR A 171 -7.72 15.08 -0.85
CA TYR A 171 -8.26 13.80 -1.33
C TYR A 171 -7.45 13.18 -2.48
N GLY A 172 -6.63 13.97 -3.18
CA GLY A 172 -5.71 13.49 -4.20
C GLY A 172 -4.58 12.61 -3.66
N ILE A 173 -4.27 12.65 -2.36
CA ILE A 173 -3.26 11.78 -1.73
C ILE A 173 -3.59 10.29 -1.90
N ILE A 174 -4.87 9.96 -2.08
CA ILE A 174 -5.27 8.57 -2.37
C ILE A 174 -4.74 8.06 -3.72
N ASP A 175 -4.40 8.96 -4.66
CA ASP A 175 -3.86 8.54 -5.97
C ASP A 175 -2.47 7.87 -5.84
N THR A 176 -1.74 8.09 -4.73
CA THR A 176 -0.42 7.47 -4.49
C THR A 176 -0.43 6.15 -3.74
N ILE A 177 -1.60 5.55 -3.43
CA ILE A 177 -1.63 4.22 -2.76
C ILE A 177 -0.84 3.16 -3.54
N HIS A 178 -0.72 3.32 -4.85
CA HIS A 178 0.06 2.45 -5.73
C HIS A 178 1.57 2.45 -5.44
N LEU A 179 2.11 3.54 -4.87
CA LEU A 179 3.52 3.60 -4.47
C LEU A 179 3.84 2.66 -3.29
N MET A 180 2.84 2.13 -2.58
CA MET A 180 3.07 1.15 -1.53
C MET A 180 3.71 -0.14 -2.05
N GLU A 181 3.22 -0.69 -3.16
CA GLU A 181 3.84 -1.87 -3.77
C GLU A 181 5.24 -1.57 -4.31
N VAL A 182 5.48 -0.32 -4.74
CA VAL A 182 6.82 0.11 -5.12
C VAL A 182 7.76 0.09 -3.92
N ALA A 183 7.34 0.69 -2.80
CA ALA A 183 8.13 0.73 -1.57
C ALA A 183 8.39 -0.69 -1.02
N GLN A 184 7.36 -1.55 -1.00
CA GLN A 184 7.51 -2.93 -0.57
C GLN A 184 8.40 -3.74 -1.53
N GLY A 185 8.30 -3.50 -2.84
CA GLY A 185 9.17 -4.15 -3.82
C GLY A 185 10.64 -3.77 -3.63
N VAL A 186 10.94 -2.50 -3.34
CA VAL A 186 12.30 -2.07 -2.98
C VAL A 186 12.77 -2.81 -1.73
N LEU A 187 11.95 -2.89 -0.68
CA LEU A 187 12.29 -3.58 0.57
C LEU A 187 12.61 -5.07 0.34
N VAL A 188 11.85 -5.76 -0.51
CA VAL A 188 12.10 -7.17 -0.85
C VAL A 188 13.40 -7.36 -1.63
N MET A 189 13.75 -6.42 -2.50
CA MET A 189 14.92 -6.54 -3.37
C MET A 189 16.20 -5.95 -2.78
N GLU A 190 16.16 -5.09 -1.75
CA GLU A 190 17.29 -4.24 -1.31
C GLU A 190 18.54 -5.00 -0.85
N SER A 191 18.41 -6.27 -0.45
CA SER A 191 19.52 -7.13 -0.06
C SER A 191 20.30 -7.70 -1.26
N SER A 192 19.76 -7.61 -2.48
CA SER A 192 20.41 -8.07 -3.70
C SER A 192 21.70 -7.30 -3.97
N LYS A 193 22.75 -8.02 -4.38
CA LYS A 193 24.07 -7.43 -4.63
C LYS A 193 24.12 -6.57 -5.88
N VAL A 194 23.21 -6.81 -6.83
CA VAL A 194 23.12 -6.04 -8.09
C VAL A 194 22.22 -4.81 -7.98
N PHE A 195 21.57 -4.59 -6.83
CA PHE A 195 20.74 -3.41 -6.66
C PHE A 195 21.65 -2.19 -6.46
N ASP A 196 21.54 -1.24 -7.39
CA ASP A 196 22.29 0.02 -7.31
C ASP A 196 22.00 0.76 -6.00
N LYS A 197 23.00 0.78 -5.11
CA LYS A 197 22.87 1.32 -3.75
C LYS A 197 22.55 2.81 -3.75
N GLN A 198 23.07 3.55 -4.73
CA GLN A 198 22.79 4.97 -4.91
C GLN A 198 21.32 5.19 -5.25
N THR A 199 20.76 4.43 -6.21
CA THR A 199 19.32 4.48 -6.52
C THR A 199 18.46 4.07 -5.34
N VAL A 200 18.83 3.04 -4.57
CA VAL A 200 18.10 2.64 -3.34
C VAL A 200 18.10 3.76 -2.32
N ALA A 201 19.26 4.35 -2.01
CA ALA A 201 19.38 5.43 -1.05
C ALA A 201 18.58 6.68 -1.48
N ALA A 202 18.65 7.05 -2.76
CA ALA A 202 17.89 8.16 -3.31
C ALA A 202 16.38 7.90 -3.29
N THR A 203 15.95 6.67 -3.59
CA THR A 203 14.54 6.25 -3.49
C THR A 203 14.03 6.34 -2.05
N LYS A 204 14.79 5.84 -1.07
CA LYS A 204 14.43 5.97 0.36
C LYS A 204 14.36 7.44 0.79
N ASN A 205 15.29 8.26 0.33
CA ASN A 205 15.28 9.70 0.59
C ASN A 205 14.04 10.39 0.00
N TRP A 206 13.60 9.99 -1.21
CA TRP A 206 12.36 10.49 -1.80
C TRP A 206 11.14 10.14 -0.94
N PHE A 207 11.02 8.89 -0.48
CA PHE A 207 9.94 8.47 0.41
C PHE A 207 9.99 9.18 1.77
N ALA A 208 11.18 9.40 2.34
CA ALA A 208 11.33 10.17 3.57
C ALA A 208 10.85 11.63 3.40
N GLN A 209 11.19 12.27 2.29
CA GLN A 209 10.67 13.60 1.96
C GLN A 209 9.15 13.60 1.78
N TYR A 210 8.60 12.58 1.13
CA TYR A 210 7.17 12.48 0.93
C TYR A 210 6.40 12.23 2.24
N ILE A 211 6.92 11.38 3.15
CA ILE A 211 6.38 11.20 4.50
C ILE A 211 6.36 12.52 5.26
N ASN A 212 7.46 13.31 5.18
CA ASN A 212 7.52 14.62 5.81
C ASN A 212 6.45 15.56 5.22
N TRP A 213 6.31 15.62 3.90
CA TRP A 213 5.28 16.42 3.25
C TRP A 213 3.86 15.98 3.65
N LEU A 214 3.58 14.67 3.73
CA LEU A 214 2.30 14.13 4.18
C LEU A 214 1.95 14.49 5.62
N ASN A 215 2.95 14.72 6.48
CA ASN A 215 2.72 15.05 7.89
C ASN A 215 2.74 16.56 8.19
N THR A 216 3.35 17.38 7.32
CA THR A 216 3.57 18.81 7.58
C THR A 216 2.84 19.75 6.63
N SER A 217 2.51 19.28 5.41
CA SER A 217 1.78 20.10 4.45
C SER A 217 0.30 20.24 4.84
N LYS A 218 -0.31 21.36 4.45
CA LYS A 218 -1.74 21.59 4.61
C LYS A 218 -2.61 20.44 4.04
N PRO A 219 -2.46 20.01 2.77
CA PRO A 219 -3.26 18.89 2.25
C PRO A 219 -2.95 17.57 2.96
N GLY A 220 -1.70 17.32 3.37
CA GLY A 220 -1.32 16.13 4.13
C GLY A 220 -2.03 16.03 5.47
N ILE A 221 -2.03 17.13 6.24
CA ILE A 221 -2.73 17.21 7.54
C ILE A 221 -4.24 17.08 7.36
N GLN A 222 -4.81 17.71 6.33
CA GLN A 222 -6.23 17.58 6.00
C GLN A 222 -6.61 16.12 5.70
N GLU A 223 -5.87 15.43 4.83
CA GLU A 223 -6.13 14.02 4.51
C GLU A 223 -5.96 13.11 5.72
N LYS A 224 -4.93 13.33 6.52
CA LYS A 224 -4.70 12.59 7.77
C LYS A 224 -5.90 12.66 8.71
N THR A 225 -6.66 13.76 8.70
CA THR A 225 -7.71 14.09 9.69
C THR A 225 -9.14 13.87 9.22
N VAL A 226 -9.36 13.44 7.97
CA VAL A 226 -10.69 12.99 7.54
C VAL A 226 -11.13 11.74 8.30
N LYS A 227 -12.41 11.37 8.21
CA LYS A 227 -13.02 10.35 9.07
C LYS A 227 -13.30 9.01 8.39
N ASN A 228 -13.01 8.88 7.10
CA ASN A 228 -13.35 7.72 6.28
C ASN A 228 -12.09 7.07 5.69
N ASN A 229 -12.29 6.21 4.68
CA ASN A 229 -11.23 5.52 3.94
C ASN A 229 -10.02 6.36 3.52
N HIS A 230 -10.17 7.67 3.30
CA HIS A 230 -9.04 8.54 2.98
C HIS A 230 -7.99 8.63 4.12
N ALA A 231 -8.42 8.69 5.39
CA ALA A 231 -7.49 8.68 6.52
C ALA A 231 -6.81 7.32 6.69
N THR A 232 -7.53 6.24 6.40
CA THR A 232 -7.00 4.88 6.38
C THR A 232 -5.94 4.74 5.28
N CYS A 233 -6.23 5.21 4.07
CA CYS A 233 -5.30 5.18 2.95
C CYS A 233 -4.07 6.06 3.17
N TRP A 234 -4.23 7.22 3.81
CA TRP A 234 -3.10 8.03 4.26
C TRP A 234 -2.21 7.22 5.21
N ALA A 235 -2.79 6.63 6.26
CA ALA A 235 -2.03 5.88 7.26
C ALA A 235 -1.34 4.66 6.66
N MET A 236 -2.03 3.94 5.79
CA MET A 236 -1.53 2.74 5.10
C MET A 236 -0.32 3.06 4.21
N GLN A 237 -0.38 4.16 3.46
CA GLN A 237 0.74 4.67 2.67
C GLN A 237 1.94 5.02 3.54
N VAL A 238 1.72 5.86 4.57
CA VAL A 238 2.80 6.28 5.48
C VAL A 238 3.42 5.07 6.19
N ALA A 239 2.64 4.06 6.57
CA ALA A 239 3.15 2.82 7.16
C ALA A 239 4.11 2.08 6.22
N ALA A 240 3.72 1.88 4.96
CA ALA A 240 4.55 1.19 3.97
C ALA A 240 5.87 1.96 3.71
N PHE A 241 5.79 3.28 3.58
CA PHE A 241 6.96 4.13 3.32
C PHE A 241 7.89 4.20 4.54
N ALA A 242 7.32 4.35 5.74
CA ALA A 242 8.09 4.35 6.98
C ALA A 242 8.81 3.02 7.21
N LYS A 243 8.17 1.88 6.86
CA LYS A 243 8.81 0.56 6.91
C LYS A 243 10.03 0.48 6.00
N LEU A 244 9.92 0.94 4.74
CA LEU A 244 11.07 1.00 3.82
C LEU A 244 12.21 1.88 4.36
N CYS A 245 11.88 3.00 4.97
CA CYS A 245 12.84 3.95 5.54
C CYS A 245 13.37 3.54 6.92
N ASN A 246 12.87 2.46 7.51
CA ASN A 246 13.13 2.05 8.89
C ASN A 246 12.84 3.17 9.92
N ASP A 247 11.77 3.95 9.70
CA ASP A 247 11.32 5.02 10.58
C ASP A 247 10.41 4.47 11.69
N GLN A 248 11.03 3.93 12.75
CA GLN A 248 10.33 3.34 13.89
C GLN A 248 9.40 4.32 14.63
N PRO A 249 9.79 5.59 14.90
CA PRO A 249 8.88 6.57 15.51
C PRO A 249 7.57 6.75 14.75
N THR A 250 7.63 6.84 13.41
CA THR A 250 6.41 6.94 12.59
C THR A 250 5.58 5.66 12.66
N LEU A 251 6.21 4.48 12.61
CA LEU A 251 5.50 3.19 12.72
C LEU A 251 4.79 3.04 14.08
N ASP A 252 5.43 3.42 15.18
CA ASP A 252 4.84 3.39 16.52
C ASP A 252 3.67 4.37 16.65
N SER A 253 3.81 5.58 16.10
CA SER A 253 2.72 6.56 16.05
C SER A 253 1.50 6.03 15.28
N LEU A 254 1.73 5.29 14.18
CA LEU A 254 0.67 4.70 13.38
C LEU A 254 -0.02 3.53 14.09
N ARG A 255 0.71 2.71 14.87
CA ARG A 255 0.10 1.67 15.73
C ARG A 255 -0.84 2.30 16.76
N ILE A 256 -0.41 3.39 17.40
CA ILE A 256 -1.25 4.14 18.34
C ILE A 256 -2.49 4.69 17.60
N ARG A 257 -2.29 5.37 16.47
CA ARG A 257 -3.37 5.95 15.67
C ARG A 257 -4.39 4.89 15.21
N TYR A 258 -3.93 3.70 14.83
CA TYR A 258 -4.82 2.60 14.49
C TYR A 258 -5.72 2.23 15.67
N LYS A 259 -5.13 2.05 16.85
CA LYS A 259 -5.80 1.62 18.08
C LYS A 259 -6.72 2.68 18.69
N THR A 260 -6.44 3.96 18.47
CA THR A 260 -7.17 5.06 19.14
C THR A 260 -8.09 5.85 18.23
N ILE A 261 -7.85 5.85 16.91
CA ILE A 261 -8.59 6.69 15.96
C ILE A 261 -9.17 5.84 14.83
N LEU A 262 -8.33 5.18 14.03
CA LEU A 262 -8.80 4.58 12.77
C LEU A 262 -9.80 3.45 13.00
N LEU A 263 -9.46 2.44 13.80
CA LEU A 263 -10.38 1.33 14.04
C LEU A 263 -11.58 1.74 14.90
N PRO A 264 -11.42 2.39 16.07
CA PRO A 264 -12.55 2.66 16.97
C PRO A 264 -13.56 3.66 16.41
N GLU A 265 -13.12 4.66 15.65
CA GLU A 265 -13.98 5.75 15.15
C GLU A 265 -14.62 5.43 13.80
N GLN A 266 -14.03 4.55 12.98
CA GLN A 266 -14.57 4.23 11.65
C GLN A 266 -15.42 2.95 11.64
N MET A 267 -15.11 1.97 12.48
CA MET A 267 -15.83 0.69 12.51
C MET A 267 -17.01 0.76 13.49
N ALA A 268 -18.17 0.24 13.10
CA ALA A 268 -19.30 0.00 13.99
C ALA A 268 -19.13 -1.31 14.78
N VAL A 269 -19.87 -1.48 15.87
CA VAL A 269 -19.78 -2.66 16.76
C VAL A 269 -20.04 -4.00 16.04
N ASN A 270 -20.76 -3.98 14.92
CA ASN A 270 -21.03 -5.16 14.08
C ASN A 270 -19.92 -5.49 13.06
N GLY A 271 -18.84 -4.70 12.98
CA GLY A 271 -17.74 -4.87 12.03
C GLY A 271 -17.86 -4.05 10.73
N SER A 272 -19.01 -3.43 10.48
CA SER A 272 -19.21 -2.58 9.30
C SER A 272 -18.48 -1.24 9.40
N PHE A 273 -18.27 -0.57 8.26
CA PHE A 273 -17.77 0.82 8.20
C PHE A 273 -18.88 1.77 7.71
N PRO A 274 -19.61 2.47 8.61
CA PRO A 274 -20.83 3.19 8.25
C PRO A 274 -20.66 4.29 7.20
N LEU A 275 -19.53 5.02 7.22
CA LEU A 275 -19.27 6.08 6.23
C LEU A 275 -19.05 5.52 4.81
N GLU A 276 -18.65 4.26 4.71
CA GLU A 276 -18.46 3.56 3.43
C GLU A 276 -19.77 2.97 2.93
N LEU A 277 -20.59 2.42 3.84
CA LEU A 277 -21.94 1.92 3.53
C LEU A 277 -22.91 3.04 3.10
N ALA A 278 -22.67 4.29 3.52
CA ALA A 278 -23.50 5.43 3.16
C ALA A 278 -23.23 5.98 1.74
N ARG A 279 -22.26 5.41 1.01
CA ARG A 279 -21.85 5.88 -0.31
C ARG A 279 -22.72 5.33 -1.42
N THR A 280 -22.60 5.92 -2.61
CA THR A 280 -23.23 5.45 -3.85
C THR A 280 -22.63 4.14 -4.40
N LYS A 281 -21.46 3.75 -3.89
CA LYS A 281 -20.80 2.47 -4.17
C LYS A 281 -20.48 1.72 -2.87
N PRO A 282 -21.50 1.37 -2.06
CA PRO A 282 -21.27 0.92 -0.69
C PRO A 282 -20.50 -0.41 -0.62
N TYR A 283 -20.61 -1.27 -1.64
CA TYR A 283 -19.88 -2.53 -1.69
C TYR A 283 -18.39 -2.31 -1.98
N GLY A 284 -18.07 -1.59 -3.07
CA GLY A 284 -16.70 -1.25 -3.42
C GLY A 284 -15.98 -0.44 -2.35
N TYR A 285 -16.63 0.55 -1.72
CA TYR A 285 -16.04 1.32 -0.62
C TYR A 285 -15.79 0.46 0.63
N SER A 286 -16.68 -0.49 0.95
CA SER A 286 -16.50 -1.40 2.09
C SER A 286 -15.31 -2.33 1.87
N ILE A 287 -15.19 -2.90 0.66
CA ILE A 287 -14.05 -3.72 0.24
C ILE A 287 -12.76 -2.91 0.37
N PHE A 288 -12.72 -1.74 -0.25
CA PHE A 288 -11.52 -0.92 -0.36
C PHE A 288 -10.99 -0.46 1.00
N ASN A 289 -11.88 0.02 1.89
CA ASN A 289 -11.45 0.43 3.22
C ASN A 289 -11.03 -0.76 4.09
N LEU A 290 -11.70 -1.91 3.95
CA LEU A 290 -11.31 -3.11 4.70
C LEU A 290 -9.94 -3.62 4.26
N ASP A 291 -9.64 -3.66 2.96
CA ASP A 291 -8.31 -3.97 2.46
C ASP A 291 -7.26 -3.02 3.05
N ALA A 292 -7.56 -1.72 3.10
CA ALA A 292 -6.63 -0.74 3.65
C ALA A 292 -6.39 -0.93 5.16
N MET A 293 -7.44 -1.21 5.94
CA MET A 293 -7.34 -1.52 7.37
C MET A 293 -6.57 -2.82 7.61
N THR A 294 -6.81 -3.86 6.81
CA THR A 294 -6.08 -5.13 6.90
C THR A 294 -4.60 -4.93 6.57
N MET A 295 -4.28 -4.14 5.56
CA MET A 295 -2.88 -3.85 5.23
C MET A 295 -2.17 -3.06 6.34
N LEU A 296 -2.86 -2.20 7.08
CA LEU A 296 -2.29 -1.60 8.29
C LEU A 296 -1.92 -2.66 9.32
N CYS A 297 -2.77 -3.66 9.57
CA CYS A 297 -2.44 -4.78 10.44
C CYS A 297 -1.23 -5.56 9.94
N GLN A 298 -1.17 -5.86 8.64
CA GLN A 298 -0.06 -6.60 8.03
C GLN A 298 1.27 -5.85 8.13
N ILE A 299 1.27 -4.53 7.94
CA ILE A 299 2.49 -3.72 7.93
C ILE A 299 2.98 -3.42 9.34
N LEU A 300 2.06 -3.06 10.24
CA LEU A 300 2.40 -2.50 11.55
C LEU A 300 2.53 -3.56 12.64
N SER A 301 1.94 -4.75 12.50
CA SER A 301 2.01 -5.76 13.56
C SER A 301 3.44 -6.22 13.82
N THR A 302 3.76 -6.42 15.09
CA THR A 302 5.00 -7.03 15.57
C THR A 302 4.67 -8.12 16.59
N PRO A 303 5.62 -8.99 16.99
CA PRO A 303 5.38 -9.94 18.07
C PRO A 303 4.96 -9.30 19.40
N LYS A 304 5.34 -8.03 19.64
CA LYS A 304 5.03 -7.29 20.88
C LYS A 304 3.76 -6.44 20.79
N ASP A 305 3.41 -5.96 19.61
CA ASP A 305 2.22 -5.13 19.35
C ASP A 305 1.55 -5.64 18.07
N ASN A 306 0.68 -6.63 18.23
CA ASN A 306 0.00 -7.31 17.13
C ASN A 306 -1.40 -6.72 16.93
N LEU A 307 -1.59 -5.96 15.85
CA LEU A 307 -2.86 -5.31 15.53
C LEU A 307 -3.93 -6.28 15.03
N TRP A 308 -3.55 -7.48 14.58
CA TRP A 308 -4.52 -8.53 14.26
C TRP A 308 -5.23 -9.09 15.50
N LYS A 309 -4.59 -8.99 16.66
CA LYS A 309 -5.14 -9.42 17.95
C LYS A 309 -5.72 -8.26 18.76
N PHE A 310 -5.64 -7.04 18.25
CA PHE A 310 -6.20 -5.87 18.90
C PHE A 310 -7.73 -5.87 18.81
N GLU A 311 -8.36 -5.60 19.94
CA GLU A 311 -9.80 -5.43 20.08
C GLU A 311 -10.08 -4.24 20.99
N THR A 312 -11.06 -3.41 20.62
CA THR A 312 -11.54 -2.32 21.47
C THR A 312 -12.43 -2.86 22.60
N ALA A 313 -12.68 -2.06 23.64
CA ALA A 313 -13.54 -2.47 24.76
C ALA A 313 -14.98 -2.84 24.34
N ASP A 314 -15.48 -2.27 23.23
CA ASP A 314 -16.78 -2.59 22.63
C ASP A 314 -16.71 -3.66 21.52
N GLY A 315 -15.58 -4.37 21.41
CA GLY A 315 -15.42 -5.56 20.58
C GLY A 315 -15.16 -5.30 19.10
N LYS A 316 -14.67 -4.13 18.69
CA LYS A 316 -14.25 -3.87 17.31
C LYS A 316 -12.86 -4.43 17.10
N SER A 317 -12.69 -5.22 16.05
CA SER A 317 -11.42 -5.84 15.67
C SER A 317 -11.37 -6.04 14.16
N ILE A 318 -10.18 -6.15 13.58
CA ILE A 318 -10.05 -6.39 12.14
C ILE A 318 -10.68 -7.74 11.74
N ARG A 319 -10.59 -8.76 12.62
CA ARG A 319 -11.29 -10.04 12.44
C ARG A 319 -12.80 -9.84 12.28
N LYS A 320 -13.40 -8.98 13.10
CA LYS A 320 -14.83 -8.66 13.01
C LYS A 320 -15.17 -7.94 11.70
N GLY A 321 -14.31 -7.04 11.22
CA GLY A 321 -14.47 -6.40 9.91
C GLY A 321 -14.48 -7.42 8.75
N ILE A 322 -13.53 -8.36 8.77
CA ILE A 322 -13.47 -9.43 7.77
C ILE A 322 -14.69 -10.35 7.88
N ALA A 323 -15.06 -10.77 9.09
CA ALA A 323 -16.24 -11.61 9.32
C ALA A 323 -17.56 -10.93 8.89
N TYR A 324 -17.67 -9.60 9.03
CA TYR A 324 -18.81 -8.84 8.55
C TYR A 324 -18.92 -8.88 7.03
N LEU A 325 -17.82 -8.63 6.31
CA LEU A 325 -17.87 -8.49 4.85
C LEU A 325 -17.83 -9.84 4.12
N TYR A 326 -17.19 -10.86 4.70
CA TYR A 326 -16.95 -12.17 4.07
C TYR A 326 -18.20 -12.82 3.45
N PRO A 327 -19.37 -12.89 4.11
CA PRO A 327 -20.58 -13.49 3.52
C PRO A 327 -20.96 -12.87 2.18
N PHE A 328 -20.81 -11.54 2.04
CA PHE A 328 -21.12 -10.80 0.82
C PHE A 328 -20.04 -10.93 -0.26
N ILE A 329 -18.84 -11.40 0.09
CA ILE A 329 -17.78 -11.73 -0.87
C ILE A 329 -17.97 -13.15 -1.39
N ALA A 330 -18.28 -14.09 -0.48
CA ALA A 330 -18.55 -15.48 -0.82
C ALA A 330 -19.83 -15.64 -1.64
N ASP A 331 -20.88 -14.88 -1.30
CA ASP A 331 -22.10 -14.78 -2.09
C ASP A 331 -22.54 -13.32 -2.21
N LYS A 332 -22.20 -12.70 -3.34
CA LYS A 332 -22.58 -11.32 -3.63
C LYS A 332 -24.09 -11.09 -3.68
N LYS A 333 -24.90 -12.12 -3.97
CA LYS A 333 -26.37 -12.00 -3.98
C LYS A 333 -26.95 -11.77 -2.58
N SER A 334 -26.18 -12.08 -1.54
CA SER A 334 -26.57 -11.81 -0.16
C SER A 334 -26.43 -10.35 0.25
N TRP A 335 -25.82 -9.49 -0.59
CA TRP A 335 -25.68 -8.06 -0.30
C TRP A 335 -27.04 -7.38 -0.18
N THR A 336 -27.26 -6.67 0.93
CA THR A 336 -28.58 -6.14 1.31
C THR A 336 -28.77 -4.66 1.02
N LEU A 337 -27.70 -3.93 0.70
CA LEU A 337 -27.78 -2.51 0.31
C LEU A 337 -27.93 -2.36 -1.20
N THR A 338 -28.20 -1.13 -1.63
CA THR A 338 -28.23 -0.79 -3.06
C THR A 338 -26.93 -1.21 -3.76
N PRO A 339 -27.02 -1.85 -4.94
CA PRO A 339 -25.86 -2.10 -5.77
C PRO A 339 -25.07 -0.83 -6.09
N ASP A 340 -23.77 -0.97 -6.26
CA ASP A 340 -22.88 0.13 -6.63
C ASP A 340 -23.33 0.78 -7.95
N VAL A 341 -23.46 2.11 -7.97
CA VAL A 341 -23.92 2.86 -9.17
C VAL A 341 -23.00 2.69 -10.40
N MET A 342 -21.75 2.28 -10.17
CA MET A 342 -20.81 1.91 -11.22
C MET A 342 -19.96 0.73 -10.75
N TYR A 343 -19.55 -0.12 -11.69
CA TYR A 343 -18.64 -1.24 -11.48
C TYR A 343 -19.14 -2.32 -10.51
N TRP A 344 -20.45 -2.35 -10.21
CA TRP A 344 -21.06 -3.41 -9.41
C TRP A 344 -20.62 -4.78 -9.91
N GLU A 345 -20.78 -5.08 -11.20
CA GLU A 345 -20.43 -6.38 -11.80
C GLU A 345 -18.95 -6.76 -11.77
N ASN A 346 -18.06 -5.82 -11.43
CA ASN A 346 -16.62 -6.06 -11.44
C ASN A 346 -16.05 -6.42 -10.07
N TRP A 347 -16.87 -6.32 -9.01
CA TRP A 347 -16.54 -6.78 -7.67
C TRP A 347 -17.26 -8.09 -7.32
N PRO A 348 -16.71 -8.91 -6.40
CA PRO A 348 -15.39 -8.77 -5.78
C PRO A 348 -14.27 -9.36 -6.65
N VAL A 349 -13.02 -9.05 -6.28
CA VAL A 349 -11.80 -9.68 -6.82
C VAL A 349 -11.05 -10.36 -5.67
N ALA A 350 -9.89 -10.96 -5.94
CA ALA A 350 -9.08 -11.65 -4.93
C ALA A 350 -8.50 -10.70 -3.86
N GLN A 351 -9.36 -10.29 -2.92
CA GLN A 351 -9.06 -9.20 -1.98
C GLN A 351 -7.95 -9.57 -0.97
N PRO A 352 -6.98 -8.67 -0.73
CA PRO A 352 -5.95 -8.81 0.30
C PRO A 352 -6.48 -9.23 1.67
N PHE A 353 -7.61 -8.68 2.14
CA PHE A 353 -8.12 -9.00 3.47
C PHE A 353 -8.47 -10.48 3.65
N LEU A 354 -8.88 -11.17 2.58
CA LEU A 354 -9.16 -12.61 2.65
C LEU A 354 -7.88 -13.41 2.82
N LEU A 355 -6.85 -13.09 2.03
CA LEU A 355 -5.58 -13.83 2.06
C LEU A 355 -4.85 -13.64 3.39
N PHE A 356 -4.62 -12.39 3.78
CA PHE A 356 -3.87 -12.10 5.01
C PHE A 356 -4.68 -12.45 6.25
N GLY A 357 -6.00 -12.24 6.22
CA GLY A 357 -6.90 -12.70 7.28
C GLY A 357 -6.88 -14.22 7.42
N ALA A 358 -6.95 -14.97 6.32
CA ALA A 358 -6.85 -16.42 6.36
C ALA A 358 -5.50 -16.87 6.93
N ASN A 359 -4.41 -16.22 6.52
CA ASN A 359 -3.08 -16.51 7.04
C ASN A 359 -2.97 -16.30 8.55
N GLU A 360 -3.47 -15.18 9.06
CA GLU A 360 -3.36 -14.87 10.50
C GLU A 360 -4.29 -15.75 11.35
N TYR A 361 -5.55 -15.92 10.92
CA TYR A 361 -6.57 -16.60 11.72
C TYR A 361 -6.75 -18.08 11.37
N GLN A 362 -5.99 -18.61 10.41
CA GLN A 362 -6.07 -19.99 9.92
C GLN A 362 -7.48 -20.35 9.38
N GLU A 363 -8.17 -19.36 8.79
CA GLU A 363 -9.53 -19.50 8.25
C GLU A 363 -9.51 -20.04 6.82
N SER A 364 -9.68 -21.35 6.67
CA SER A 364 -9.59 -22.05 5.37
C SER A 364 -10.65 -21.61 4.36
N SER A 365 -11.83 -21.20 4.82
CA SER A 365 -12.94 -20.72 3.98
C SER A 365 -12.59 -19.40 3.29
N TRP A 366 -11.94 -18.48 3.99
CA TRP A 366 -11.47 -17.20 3.46
C TRP A 366 -10.42 -17.42 2.38
N PHE A 367 -9.43 -18.29 2.65
CA PHE A 367 -8.41 -18.62 1.65
C PHE A 367 -8.99 -19.34 0.43
N SER A 368 -9.91 -20.28 0.63
CA SER A 368 -10.57 -20.99 -0.47
C SER A 368 -11.37 -20.03 -1.36
N THR A 369 -12.05 -19.06 -0.75
CA THR A 369 -12.77 -18.01 -1.48
C THR A 369 -11.80 -17.11 -2.25
N TRP A 370 -10.71 -16.67 -1.62
CA TRP A 370 -9.68 -15.86 -2.29
C TRP A 370 -9.11 -16.56 -3.54
N LYS A 371 -8.87 -17.87 -3.48
CA LYS A 371 -8.37 -18.64 -4.63
C LYS A 371 -9.33 -18.65 -5.82
N THR A 372 -10.64 -18.60 -5.60
CA THR A 372 -11.64 -18.68 -6.69
C THR A 372 -11.98 -17.32 -7.31
N LEU A 373 -11.60 -16.22 -6.67
CA LEU A 373 -11.87 -14.87 -7.16
C LEU A 373 -10.88 -14.46 -8.26
N GLU A 374 -11.23 -13.43 -9.03
CA GLU A 374 -10.41 -12.89 -10.11
C GLU A 374 -9.11 -12.27 -9.56
N HIS A 375 -7.96 -12.70 -10.08
CA HIS A 375 -6.61 -12.22 -9.68
C HIS A 375 -6.03 -11.20 -10.66
N GLN A 376 -6.60 -11.07 -11.86
CA GLN A 376 -6.18 -10.12 -12.91
C GLN A 376 -7.37 -9.31 -13.43
N PRO A 377 -8.04 -8.50 -12.59
CA PRO A 377 -9.19 -7.73 -13.03
C PRO A 377 -8.81 -6.80 -14.20
N PRO A 378 -9.57 -6.81 -15.31
CA PRO A 378 -9.24 -6.00 -16.48
C PRO A 378 -9.69 -4.54 -16.36
N VAL A 379 -10.57 -4.22 -15.41
CA VAL A 379 -11.21 -2.92 -15.27
C VAL A 379 -10.31 -1.94 -14.52
N GLU A 380 -10.00 -0.80 -15.15
CA GLU A 380 -9.09 0.22 -14.59
C GLU A 380 -9.52 0.71 -13.20
N GLU A 381 -10.83 0.91 -12.97
CA GLU A 381 -11.35 1.30 -11.65
C GLU A 381 -11.05 0.27 -10.57
N VAL A 382 -11.22 -1.02 -10.87
CA VAL A 382 -10.97 -2.10 -9.92
C VAL A 382 -9.48 -2.20 -9.63
N ILE A 383 -8.63 -2.12 -10.66
CA ILE A 383 -7.17 -2.08 -10.50
C ILE A 383 -6.74 -0.92 -9.60
N ARG A 384 -7.37 0.26 -9.79
CA ARG A 384 -7.08 1.47 -9.03
C ARG A 384 -7.47 1.32 -7.55
N ASN A 385 -8.61 0.69 -7.27
CA ASN A 385 -9.12 0.50 -5.91
C ASN A 385 -8.70 -0.85 -5.29
N LEU A 386 -7.69 -1.52 -5.85
CA LEU A 386 -7.07 -2.71 -5.26
C LEU A 386 -5.66 -2.30 -4.78
N PRO A 387 -5.46 -1.94 -3.49
CA PRO A 387 -4.19 -1.36 -3.04
C PRO A 387 -3.01 -2.33 -3.17
N VAL A 388 -3.26 -3.64 -3.00
CA VAL A 388 -2.26 -4.71 -3.11
C VAL A 388 -2.67 -5.70 -4.20
N ARG A 389 -1.86 -5.80 -5.26
CA ARG A 389 -2.06 -6.70 -6.41
C ARG A 389 -1.08 -7.88 -6.38
N ASN A 390 0.06 -7.69 -5.74
CA ASN A 390 1.16 -8.64 -5.64
C ASN A 390 1.31 -9.08 -4.19
N PRO A 391 0.42 -9.93 -3.64
CA PRO A 391 0.42 -10.23 -2.21
C PRO A 391 1.68 -10.98 -1.74
N ILE A 392 2.37 -11.68 -2.63
CA ILE A 392 3.55 -12.50 -2.27
C ILE A 392 4.68 -11.65 -1.65
N ILE A 393 4.85 -10.40 -2.07
CA ILE A 393 5.87 -9.51 -1.50
C ILE A 393 5.50 -8.96 -0.11
N TRP A 394 4.32 -9.27 0.43
CA TRP A 394 3.83 -8.76 1.72
C TRP A 394 3.79 -9.82 2.84
N PHE A 395 4.02 -11.09 2.52
CA PHE A 395 4.45 -12.08 3.50
C PHE A 395 5.92 -11.83 3.85
#